data_AF-A0A7G6A4K6-F1
#
_entry.id   AF-A0A7G6A4K6-F1
#
_cell.length_a   1.000
_cell.length_b   1.000
_cell.length_c   1.000
_cell.angle_alpha   90.00
_cell.angle_beta   90.00
_cell.angle_gamma   90.00
#
_symmetry.space_group_name_H-M   'P 1'
#
loop_
_entity.id
_entity.type
_entity.pdbx_description
1 polymer ?
#
loop_
_entity_poly.entity_id
_entity_poly.type
_entity_poly.pdbx_seq_one_letter_code
_entity_poly.pdbx_strand_id
1 'polypeptide(L)'
;MLFADGERVGSLGMQAFAEQHPWAREVGLALRFDGMGSSGALELVNTAGANTATIDGWLHATPDVRGSSLMREVHALAPGAPRIGALALLAVPVLQFANRGRPFDHAGVSDTPGRLESATLQHTGESMLRLARHFGGQRLAPPGTQTQAARGQVYFTLPLLGTVHYSGDLVWTFTRLTGLLLVGAVCVAMQRSQVRYPALLRAVFLMPCVAVALGMLAWQLWMHVPALHRAWNPDAPQHARQALLYLAGLCGVCSALFIVAQRR
;
A
#
# COMPACT_ATOMS: atom_id res chain seq x y z
N MET A 1 7.49 18.33 18.05
CA MET A 1 6.16 17.81 17.70
C MET A 1 5.35 18.96 17.14
N LEU A 2 4.62 18.75 16.05
CA LEU A 2 3.82 19.79 15.38
C LEU A 2 2.35 19.39 15.41
N PHE A 3 1.50 20.26 15.92
CA PHE A 3 0.04 20.15 15.80
C PHE A 3 -0.38 21.18 14.76
N ALA A 4 -0.81 20.71 13.60
CA ALA A 4 -1.22 21.57 12.50
C ALA A 4 -2.74 21.59 12.38
N ASP A 5 -3.30 22.78 12.23
CA ASP A 5 -4.73 23.00 12.04
C ASP A 5 -5.11 23.11 10.55
N GLY A 6 -6.41 22.99 10.25
CA GLY A 6 -6.97 23.24 8.94
C GLY A 6 -6.72 22.13 7.93
N GLU A 7 -6.52 20.88 8.37
CA GLU A 7 -6.29 19.72 7.48
C GLU A 7 -7.40 19.58 6.43
N ARG A 8 -8.67 19.62 6.87
CA ARG A 8 -9.86 19.49 6.00
C ARG A 8 -10.09 20.63 5.03
N VAL A 9 -9.43 21.77 5.24
CA VAL A 9 -9.54 22.98 4.40
C VAL A 9 -8.27 23.24 3.58
N GLY A 10 -7.45 22.20 3.39
CA GLY A 10 -6.25 22.27 2.55
C GLY A 10 -4.93 22.19 3.31
N SER A 11 -4.94 21.78 4.59
CA SER A 11 -3.75 21.70 5.45
C SER A 11 -3.07 23.06 5.68
N LEU A 12 -3.87 24.11 5.89
CA LEU A 12 -3.39 25.49 6.02
C LEU A 12 -2.32 25.68 7.11
N GLY A 13 -2.48 25.03 8.27
CA GLY A 13 -1.49 25.10 9.34
C GLY A 13 -0.14 24.50 8.96
N MET A 14 -0.14 23.39 8.21
CA MET A 14 1.10 22.81 7.68
C MET A 14 1.74 23.70 6.62
N GLN A 15 0.94 24.32 5.74
CA GLN A 15 1.45 25.26 4.74
C GLN A 15 2.10 26.47 5.42
N ALA A 16 1.42 27.08 6.39
CA ALA A 16 1.96 28.20 7.16
C ALA A 16 3.25 27.82 7.88
N PHE A 17 3.32 26.63 8.49
CA PHE A 17 4.56 26.14 9.09
C PHE A 17 5.68 26.02 8.06
N ALA A 18 5.44 25.35 6.93
CA ALA A 18 6.45 25.11 5.91
C ALA A 18 6.99 26.41 5.28
N GLU A 19 6.12 27.39 5.05
CA GLU A 19 6.49 28.62 4.35
C GLU A 19 7.05 29.71 5.27
N GLN A 20 6.54 29.81 6.51
CA GLN A 20 6.76 30.99 7.35
C GLN A 20 7.59 30.68 8.60
N HIS A 21 7.58 29.44 9.10
CA HIS A 21 8.22 29.12 10.37
C HIS A 21 9.73 28.85 10.22
N PRO A 22 10.62 29.50 11.00
CA PRO A 22 12.07 29.29 10.90
C PRO A 22 12.49 27.82 11.04
N TRP A 23 11.89 27.08 11.98
CA TRP A 23 12.18 25.66 12.20
C TRP A 23 11.84 24.75 11.01
N ALA A 24 11.02 25.18 10.04
CA ALA A 24 10.78 24.39 8.84
C ALA A 24 12.09 24.12 8.07
N ARG A 25 13.05 25.04 8.13
CA ARG A 25 14.37 24.92 7.51
C ARG A 25 15.33 23.98 8.25
N GLU A 26 14.98 23.57 9.47
CA GLU A 26 15.78 22.69 10.32
C GLU A 26 15.25 21.25 10.30
N VAL A 27 14.09 21.00 9.67
CA VAL A 27 13.52 19.66 9.57
C VAL A 27 14.41 18.80 8.65
N GLY A 28 14.85 17.65 9.14
CA GLY A 28 15.57 16.65 8.34
C GLY A 28 14.74 15.42 7.95
N LEU A 29 13.61 15.20 8.63
CA LEU A 29 12.69 14.07 8.43
C LEU A 29 11.32 14.44 8.99
N ALA A 30 10.26 14.06 8.28
CA ALA A 30 8.89 14.19 8.76
C ALA A 30 8.25 12.81 9.00
N LEU A 31 7.68 12.63 10.18
CA LEU A 31 6.86 11.46 10.54
C LEU A 31 5.41 11.94 10.68
N ARG A 32 4.52 11.44 9.82
CA ARG A 32 3.09 11.76 9.84
C ARG A 32 2.31 10.54 10.32
N PHE A 33 1.36 10.75 11.23
CA PHE A 33 0.49 9.70 11.76
C PHE A 33 -0.97 10.12 11.54
N ASP A 34 -1.72 9.35 10.76
CA ASP A 34 -3.13 9.60 10.46
C ASP A 34 -4.02 8.50 11.06
N GLY A 35 -4.95 8.91 11.93
CA GLY A 35 -5.94 8.02 12.52
C GLY A 35 -7.15 7.85 11.59
N MET A 36 -7.07 7.05 10.54
CA MET A 36 -8.18 6.88 9.59
C MET A 36 -9.28 5.91 10.07
N GLY A 37 -9.01 5.16 11.13
CA GLY A 37 -9.99 4.25 11.73
C GLY A 37 -9.91 4.21 13.24
N SER A 38 -10.92 3.60 13.85
CA SER A 38 -11.03 3.42 15.30
C SER A 38 -10.27 2.20 15.82
N SER A 39 -9.67 1.39 14.94
CA SER A 39 -8.93 0.17 15.26
C SER A 39 -7.88 -0.19 14.21
N GLY A 40 -7.29 -1.38 14.32
CA GLY A 40 -6.30 -1.92 13.40
C GLY A 40 -4.87 -1.58 13.81
N ALA A 41 -3.93 -2.32 13.23
CA ALA A 41 -2.50 -2.05 13.39
C ALA A 41 -2.11 -0.78 12.63
N LEU A 42 -1.01 -0.18 13.04
CA LEU A 42 -0.40 0.93 12.33
C LEU A 42 0.33 0.38 11.11
N GLU A 43 0.15 1.01 9.95
CA GLU A 43 0.80 0.62 8.71
C GLU A 43 1.54 1.81 8.10
N LEU A 44 2.70 1.55 7.48
CA LEU A 44 3.40 2.54 6.66
C LEU A 44 2.73 2.63 5.29
N VAL A 45 2.06 3.75 5.02
CA VAL A 45 1.26 3.98 3.82
C VAL A 45 1.97 4.82 2.77
N ASN A 46 2.92 5.67 3.15
CA ASN A 46 3.64 6.53 2.21
C ASN A 46 5.08 6.84 2.67
N THR A 47 5.99 7.01 1.71
CA THR A 47 7.45 7.11 1.89
C THR A 47 8.06 8.13 0.91
N ALA A 48 7.44 9.30 0.73
CA ALA A 48 7.96 10.28 -0.21
C ALA A 48 9.34 10.79 0.20
N GLY A 49 10.26 10.86 -0.77
CA GLY A 49 11.66 11.24 -0.51
C GLY A 49 12.43 10.26 0.37
N ALA A 50 11.83 9.15 0.83
CA ALA A 50 12.53 8.19 1.68
C ALA A 50 13.66 7.50 0.90
N ASN A 51 14.87 7.58 1.44
CA ASN A 51 16.02 6.84 0.96
C ASN A 51 16.18 5.52 1.74
N THR A 52 17.18 4.72 1.37
CA THR A 52 17.47 3.44 2.04
C THR A 52 17.62 3.61 3.55
N ALA A 53 18.38 4.61 4.01
CA ALA A 53 18.61 4.86 5.44
C ALA A 53 17.31 5.20 6.20
N THR A 54 16.38 5.91 5.56
CA THR A 54 15.07 6.22 6.17
C THR A 54 14.22 4.95 6.32
N ILE A 55 14.23 4.07 5.32
CA ILE A 55 13.50 2.80 5.36
C ILE A 55 14.15 1.84 6.37
N ASP A 56 15.48 1.74 6.38
CA ASP A 56 16.23 0.95 7.38
C ASP A 56 15.90 1.41 8.81
N GLY A 57 15.90 2.73 9.03
CA GLY A 57 15.59 3.29 10.34
C GLY A 57 14.16 3.00 10.80
N TRP A 58 13.19 3.03 9.88
CA TRP A 58 11.82 2.61 10.18
C TRP A 58 11.76 1.13 10.56
N LEU A 59 12.35 0.25 9.76
CA LEU A 59 12.34 -1.20 10.00
C LEU A 59 13.04 -1.57 11.31
N HIS A 60 14.10 -0.85 11.65
CA HIS A 60 14.81 -1.04 12.91
C HIS A 60 13.99 -0.57 14.13
N ALA A 61 13.37 0.60 14.04
CA ALA A 61 12.62 1.18 15.15
C ALA A 61 11.29 0.45 15.41
N THR A 62 10.64 -0.02 14.35
CA THR A 62 9.28 -0.59 14.39
C THR A 62 9.15 -1.79 13.45
N PRO A 63 9.79 -2.93 13.76
CA PRO A 63 9.73 -4.14 12.91
C PRO A 63 8.33 -4.78 12.87
N ASP A 64 7.45 -4.40 13.80
CA ASP A 64 6.07 -4.81 13.89
C ASP A 64 5.12 -4.02 12.96
N VAL A 65 5.54 -2.82 12.54
CA VAL A 65 4.78 -1.98 11.61
C VAL A 65 5.06 -2.43 10.18
N ARG A 66 4.01 -2.80 9.45
CA ARG A 66 4.11 -3.32 8.08
C ARG A 66 3.79 -2.24 7.05
N GLY A 67 4.25 -2.43 5.82
CA GLY A 67 3.96 -1.52 4.72
C GLY A 67 4.18 -2.17 3.35
N SER A 68 3.67 -1.49 2.32
CA SER A 68 3.89 -1.87 0.92
C SER A 68 3.93 -0.64 0.01
N SER A 69 4.98 -0.51 -0.79
CA SER A 69 5.11 0.54 -1.80
C SER A 69 4.11 0.39 -2.95
N LEU A 70 3.64 -0.84 -3.23
CA LEU A 70 2.57 -1.09 -4.21
C LEU A 70 1.25 -0.52 -3.71
N MET A 71 0.96 -0.73 -2.43
CA MET A 71 -0.30 -0.28 -1.83
C MET A 71 -0.41 1.25 -1.86
N ARG A 72 0.72 1.96 -1.70
CA ARG A 72 0.79 3.41 -1.93
C ARG A 72 0.32 3.79 -3.33
N GLU A 73 0.81 3.12 -4.39
CA GLU A 73 0.43 3.45 -5.78
C GLU A 73 -1.03 3.13 -6.07
N VAL A 74 -1.54 2.00 -5.55
CA VAL A 74 -2.95 1.66 -5.66
C VAL A 74 -3.81 2.71 -4.95
N HIS A 75 -3.41 3.15 -3.76
CA HIS A 75 -4.11 4.19 -3.02
C HIS A 75 -4.01 5.56 -3.68
N ALA A 76 -2.89 5.91 -4.31
CA ALA A 76 -2.77 7.19 -5.01
C ALA A 76 -3.85 7.40 -6.09
N LEU A 77 -4.41 6.30 -6.63
CA LEU A 77 -5.50 6.32 -7.61
C LEU A 77 -6.91 6.33 -6.96
N ALA A 78 -7.02 6.06 -5.66
CA ALA A 78 -8.29 5.95 -4.96
C ALA A 78 -8.77 7.31 -4.41
N PRO A 79 -10.07 7.64 -4.54
CA PRO A 79 -10.64 8.82 -3.89
C PRO A 79 -10.56 8.69 -2.35
N GLY A 80 -10.10 9.73 -1.67
CA GLY A 80 -9.95 9.74 -0.20
C GLY A 80 -8.68 9.08 0.34
N ALA A 81 -7.74 8.67 -0.52
CA ALA A 81 -6.49 8.09 -0.06
C ALA A 81 -5.58 9.08 0.67
N PRO A 82 -4.69 8.60 1.58
CA PRO A 82 -3.74 9.43 2.29
C PRO A 82 -2.80 10.11 1.31
N ARG A 83 -2.77 11.45 1.36
CA ARG A 83 -1.82 12.25 0.59
C ARG A 83 -0.83 12.89 1.56
N ILE A 84 0.41 13.04 1.12
CA ILE A 84 1.44 13.77 1.87
C ILE A 84 1.02 15.24 2.04
N GLY A 85 0.36 15.80 1.02
CA GLY A 85 -0.19 17.15 1.07
C GLY A 85 0.89 18.21 1.27
N ALA A 86 0.63 19.17 2.16
CA ALA A 86 1.51 20.31 2.44
C ALA A 86 2.89 19.92 3.00
N LEU A 87 3.07 18.70 3.53
CA LEU A 87 4.39 18.21 3.96
C LEU A 87 5.42 18.12 2.81
N ALA A 88 4.95 18.00 1.57
CA ALA A 88 5.81 18.00 0.39
C ALA A 88 6.58 19.33 0.24
N LEU A 89 6.07 20.43 0.80
CA LEU A 89 6.73 21.75 0.78
C LEU A 89 8.05 21.78 1.54
N LEU A 90 8.25 20.86 2.50
CA LEU A 90 9.48 20.80 3.29
C LEU A 90 10.67 20.22 2.51
N ALA A 91 10.43 19.51 1.39
CA ALA A 91 11.48 18.83 0.61
C ALA A 91 12.41 17.93 1.45
N VAL A 92 11.83 17.25 2.45
CA VAL A 92 12.48 16.27 3.35
C VAL A 92 11.86 14.88 3.13
N PRO A 93 12.49 13.79 3.61
CA PRO A 93 11.84 12.49 3.57
C PRO A 93 10.61 12.51 4.48
N VAL A 94 9.53 11.87 4.04
CA VAL A 94 8.27 11.78 4.76
C VAL A 94 7.89 10.31 4.90
N LEU A 95 7.76 9.85 6.15
CA LEU A 95 7.12 8.57 6.46
C LEU A 95 5.70 8.84 6.97
N GLN A 96 4.71 8.36 6.24
CA GLN A 96 3.30 8.49 6.60
C GLN A 96 2.77 7.14 7.07
N PHE A 97 2.25 7.13 8.29
CA PHE A 97 1.66 5.98 8.94
C PHE A 97 0.16 6.19 9.13
N ALA A 98 -0.61 5.12 8.99
CA ALA A 98 -2.02 5.16 9.29
C ALA A 98 -2.58 3.82 9.75
N ASN A 99 -3.59 3.87 10.61
CA ASN A 99 -4.42 2.72 10.94
C ASN A 99 -5.77 2.86 10.24
N ARG A 100 -6.31 1.76 9.72
CA ARG A 100 -7.52 1.75 8.87
C ARG A 100 -8.60 0.77 9.33
N GLY A 101 -8.40 0.10 10.46
CA GLY A 101 -9.40 -0.83 10.98
C GLY A 101 -10.62 -0.06 11.50
N ARG A 102 -11.84 -0.52 11.15
CA ARG A 102 -13.12 0.16 11.49
C ARG A 102 -13.05 1.67 11.16
N PRO A 103 -13.11 2.03 9.86
CA PRO A 103 -12.99 3.41 9.39
C PRO A 103 -13.95 4.37 10.10
N PHE A 104 -13.50 5.62 10.20
CA PHE A 104 -14.35 6.73 10.62
C PHE A 104 -15.34 7.12 9.52
N ASP A 105 -16.50 7.64 9.90
CA ASP A 105 -17.47 8.09 8.92
C ASP A 105 -17.10 9.48 8.38
N HIS A 106 -17.45 9.78 7.13
CA HIS A 106 -17.09 11.05 6.51
C HIS A 106 -17.70 12.29 7.22
N ALA A 107 -18.81 12.09 7.93
CA ALA A 107 -19.53 13.14 8.63
C ALA A 107 -18.95 13.42 10.04
N GLY A 108 -18.07 12.56 10.55
CA GLY A 108 -17.51 12.58 11.90
C GLY A 108 -18.51 12.24 13.01
N VAL A 109 -19.72 11.75 12.67
CA VAL A 109 -20.81 11.58 13.65
C VAL A 109 -20.49 10.44 14.63
N SER A 110 -19.84 9.40 14.12
CA SER A 110 -19.42 8.26 14.92
C SER A 110 -18.00 8.40 15.48
N ASP A 111 -17.32 9.53 15.31
CA ASP A 111 -15.91 9.70 15.72
C ASP A 111 -15.83 10.05 17.21
N THR A 112 -16.18 9.07 18.04
CA THR A 112 -16.23 9.22 19.49
C THR A 112 -15.07 8.50 20.17
N PRO A 113 -14.55 9.02 21.31
CA PRO A 113 -13.47 8.36 22.05
C PRO A 113 -13.78 6.91 22.43
N GLY A 114 -15.05 6.59 22.72
CA GLY A 114 -15.49 5.25 23.11
C GLY A 114 -15.35 4.17 22.03
N ARG A 115 -15.17 4.54 20.76
CA ARG A 115 -14.91 3.57 19.67
C ARG A 115 -13.44 3.25 19.49
N LEU A 116 -12.53 4.09 20.01
CA LEU A 116 -11.10 3.91 19.86
C LEU A 116 -10.65 2.65 20.61
N GLU A 117 -10.04 1.73 19.89
CA GLU A 117 -9.48 0.53 20.48
C GLU A 117 -8.18 0.85 21.23
N SER A 118 -8.13 0.52 22.52
CA SER A 118 -6.95 0.78 23.35
C SER A 118 -5.68 0.12 22.79
N ALA A 119 -5.80 -1.06 22.16
CA ALA A 119 -4.68 -1.74 21.52
C ALA A 119 -4.10 -0.93 20.33
N THR A 120 -4.96 -0.32 19.52
CA THR A 120 -4.53 0.57 18.42
C THR A 120 -3.87 1.82 18.95
N LEU A 121 -4.44 2.46 19.98
CA LEU A 121 -3.83 3.64 20.60
C LEU A 121 -2.45 3.33 21.19
N GLN A 122 -2.33 2.21 21.91
CA GLN A 122 -1.08 1.76 22.50
C GLN A 122 -0.04 1.48 21.41
N HIS A 123 -0.40 0.71 20.38
CA HIS A 123 0.51 0.35 19.29
C HIS A 123 0.98 1.58 18.49
N THR A 124 0.08 2.53 18.20
CA THR A 124 0.45 3.79 17.55
C THR A 124 1.37 4.63 18.43
N GLY A 125 1.04 4.81 19.72
CA GLY A 125 1.85 5.59 20.65
C GLY A 125 3.26 5.00 20.86
N GLU A 126 3.37 3.68 21.03
CA GLU A 126 4.66 3.00 21.11
C GLU A 126 5.47 3.15 19.82
N SER A 127 4.84 2.99 18.66
CA SER A 127 5.50 3.15 17.36
C SER A 127 6.02 4.57 17.18
N MET A 128 5.20 5.58 17.50
CA MET A 128 5.59 6.99 17.50
C MET A 128 6.81 7.23 18.41
N LEU A 129 6.79 6.70 19.63
CA LEU A 129 7.87 6.86 20.59
C LEU A 129 9.17 6.20 20.13
N ARG A 130 9.11 4.97 19.60
CA ARG A 130 10.27 4.24 19.08
C ARG A 130 10.89 4.97 17.89
N LEU A 131 10.07 5.41 16.94
CA LEU A 131 10.53 6.18 15.77
C LEU A 131 11.15 7.52 16.17
N ALA A 132 10.49 8.26 17.07
CA ALA A 132 10.99 9.54 17.54
C ALA A 132 12.34 9.41 18.27
N ARG A 133 12.51 8.38 19.12
CA ARG A 133 13.77 8.10 19.79
C ARG A 133 14.87 7.68 18.80
N HIS A 134 14.53 6.81 17.85
CA HIS A 134 15.49 6.31 16.87
C HIS A 134 16.03 7.44 15.98
N PHE A 135 15.14 8.20 15.34
CA PHE A 135 15.55 9.28 14.44
C PHE A 135 16.02 10.54 15.17
N GLY A 136 15.48 10.83 16.35
CA GLY A 136 15.93 11.94 17.18
C GLY A 136 17.34 11.78 17.76
N GLY A 137 17.82 10.53 17.86
CA GLY A 137 19.19 10.21 18.27
C GLY A 137 20.21 10.15 17.12
N GLN A 138 19.79 10.41 15.88
CA GLN A 138 20.63 10.25 14.69
C GLN A 138 20.87 11.57 13.97
N ARG A 139 22.00 11.67 13.27
CA ARG A 139 22.24 12.76 12.32
C ARG A 139 21.44 12.49 11.05
N LEU A 140 20.40 13.30 10.85
CA LEU A 140 19.62 13.30 9.62
C LEU A 140 20.35 14.09 8.54
N ALA A 141 20.09 13.74 7.28
CA ALA A 141 20.59 14.52 6.15
C ALA A 141 20.00 15.94 6.19
N PRO A 142 20.79 17.00 5.87
CA PRO A 142 20.26 18.35 5.83
C PRO A 142 19.12 18.48 4.80
N PRO A 143 18.10 19.31 5.06
CA PRO A 143 17.05 19.59 4.09
C PRO A 143 17.64 20.06 2.75
N GLY A 144 17.03 19.65 1.63
CA GLY A 144 17.48 20.01 0.29
C GLY A 144 18.69 19.24 -0.25
N THR A 145 19.32 18.37 0.54
CA THR A 145 20.42 17.49 0.05
C THR A 145 19.92 16.25 -0.70
N GLN A 146 18.61 16.03 -0.71
CA GLN A 146 18.02 14.95 -1.47
C GLN A 146 17.95 15.32 -2.93
N THR A 147 18.71 14.58 -3.73
CA THR A 147 18.53 14.60 -5.17
C THR A 147 17.10 14.13 -5.46
N GLN A 148 16.37 14.88 -6.29
CA GLN A 148 15.07 14.52 -6.90
C GLN A 148 15.03 13.10 -7.53
N ALA A 149 16.18 12.44 -7.61
CA ALA A 149 16.48 11.16 -8.22
C ALA A 149 16.70 10.01 -7.23
N ALA A 150 16.28 10.09 -5.96
CA ALA A 150 16.04 8.86 -5.22
C ALA A 150 14.84 8.16 -5.88
N ARG A 151 15.08 7.38 -6.94
CA ARG A 151 14.07 6.51 -7.57
C ARG A 151 13.50 5.68 -6.43
N GLY A 152 12.28 6.01 -6.00
CA GLY A 152 11.77 5.70 -4.65
C GLY A 152 12.02 4.26 -4.21
N GLN A 153 12.13 4.04 -2.91
CA GLN A 153 12.36 2.70 -2.37
C GLN A 153 11.15 1.80 -2.61
N VAL A 154 11.41 0.59 -3.09
CA VAL A 154 10.40 -0.48 -3.17
C VAL A 154 10.49 -1.27 -1.89
N TYR A 155 9.36 -1.48 -1.23
CA TYR A 155 9.27 -2.26 0.00
C TYR A 155 7.96 -3.03 0.07
N PHE A 156 7.99 -4.23 0.62
CA PHE A 156 6.81 -5.05 0.86
C PHE A 156 7.09 -6.09 1.94
N THR A 157 6.02 -6.55 2.59
CA THR A 157 6.12 -7.50 3.69
C THR A 157 5.76 -8.91 3.22
N LEU A 158 6.65 -9.86 3.47
CA LEU A 158 6.45 -11.28 3.23
C LEU A 158 6.02 -11.99 4.52
N PRO A 159 5.11 -12.98 4.47
CA PRO A 159 4.54 -13.61 5.66
C PRO A 159 5.56 -14.38 6.53
N LEU A 160 6.76 -14.70 6.01
CA LEU A 160 7.81 -15.41 6.75
C LEU A 160 9.16 -14.68 6.78
N LEU A 161 9.47 -13.88 5.76
CA LEU A 161 10.78 -13.19 5.66
C LEU A 161 10.77 -11.77 6.24
N GLY A 162 9.62 -11.29 6.72
CA GLY A 162 9.47 -9.91 7.17
C GLY A 162 9.45 -8.93 5.99
N THR A 163 9.80 -7.67 6.26
CA THR A 163 9.79 -6.62 5.24
C THR A 163 11.11 -6.59 4.48
N VAL A 164 11.00 -6.67 3.16
CA VAL A 164 12.13 -6.55 2.23
C VAL A 164 12.03 -5.20 1.53
N HIS A 165 13.16 -4.53 1.33
CA HIS A 165 13.21 -3.30 0.54
C HIS A 165 14.48 -3.22 -0.32
N TYR A 166 14.40 -2.44 -1.40
CA TYR A 166 15.50 -2.19 -2.31
C TYR A 166 15.29 -0.89 -3.12
N SER A 167 16.36 -0.36 -3.72
CA SER A 167 16.29 0.86 -4.55
C SER A 167 15.40 0.67 -5.77
N GLY A 168 14.58 1.66 -6.10
CA GLY A 168 13.74 1.67 -7.30
C GLY A 168 14.54 1.49 -8.61
N ASP A 169 15.85 1.76 -8.61
CA ASP A 169 16.72 1.50 -9.76
C ASP A 169 16.76 0.03 -10.19
N LEU A 170 16.66 -0.90 -9.22
CA LEU A 170 16.73 -2.34 -9.48
C LEU A 170 15.45 -2.89 -10.09
N VAL A 171 14.36 -2.12 -10.08
CA VAL A 171 13.08 -2.54 -10.68
C VAL A 171 13.28 -2.93 -12.13
N TRP A 172 13.93 -2.07 -12.93
CA TRP A 172 14.14 -2.35 -14.35
C TRP A 172 15.06 -3.56 -14.60
N THR A 173 16.04 -3.79 -13.72
CA THR A 173 16.90 -4.98 -13.78
C THR A 173 16.08 -6.24 -13.56
N PHE A 174 15.26 -6.27 -12.50
CA PHE A 174 14.38 -7.41 -12.22
C PHE A 174 13.30 -7.59 -13.29
N THR A 175 12.75 -6.51 -13.86
CA THR A 175 11.79 -6.59 -14.97
C THR A 175 12.43 -7.23 -16.20
N ARG A 176 13.65 -6.83 -16.59
CA ARG A 176 14.38 -7.44 -17.71
C ARG A 176 14.72 -8.89 -17.46
N LEU A 177 15.21 -9.22 -16.26
CA LEU A 177 15.52 -10.59 -15.88
C LEU A 177 14.29 -11.49 -15.93
N THR A 178 13.17 -11.03 -15.37
CA THR A 178 11.89 -11.75 -15.37
C THR A 178 11.36 -11.91 -16.79
N GLY A 179 11.47 -10.88 -17.62
CA GLY A 179 11.12 -10.94 -19.05
C GLY A 179 11.97 -11.97 -19.81
N LEU A 180 13.29 -12.01 -19.56
CA LEU A 180 14.19 -12.99 -20.17
C LEU A 180 13.85 -14.42 -19.73
N LEU A 181 13.59 -14.64 -18.43
CA LEU A 181 13.14 -15.92 -17.89
C LEU A 181 11.81 -16.37 -18.51
N LEU A 182 10.86 -15.44 -18.67
CA LEU A 182 9.59 -15.72 -19.32
C LEU A 182 9.78 -16.12 -20.78
N VAL A 183 10.60 -15.38 -21.54
CA VAL A 183 10.94 -15.73 -22.93
C VAL A 183 11.61 -17.11 -22.99
N GLY A 184 12.59 -17.37 -22.11
CA GLY A 184 13.24 -18.67 -22.02
C GLY A 184 12.26 -19.82 -21.72
N ALA A 185 11.34 -19.62 -20.77
CA ALA A 185 10.31 -20.59 -20.45
C ALA A 185 9.37 -20.86 -21.65
N VAL A 186 8.98 -19.81 -22.38
CA VAL A 186 8.19 -19.93 -23.62
C VAL A 186 8.97 -20.71 -24.68
N CYS A 187 10.25 -20.40 -24.90
CA CYS A 187 11.09 -21.13 -25.86
C CYS A 187 11.20 -22.61 -25.52
N VAL A 188 11.45 -22.96 -24.25
CA VAL A 188 11.51 -24.35 -23.79
C VAL A 188 10.17 -25.05 -23.96
N ALA A 189 9.05 -24.39 -23.64
CA ALA A 189 7.71 -24.93 -23.84
C ALA A 189 7.40 -25.18 -25.33
N MET A 190 7.82 -24.27 -26.22
CA MET A 190 7.66 -24.45 -27.67
C MET A 190 8.50 -25.62 -28.20
N GLN A 191 9.72 -25.80 -27.70
CA GLN A 191 10.60 -26.91 -28.08
C GLN A 191 10.09 -28.27 -27.57
N ARG A 192 9.59 -28.33 -26.34
CA ARG A 192 9.17 -29.60 -25.70
C ARG A 192 7.75 -30.04 -26.04
N SER A 193 6.83 -29.10 -26.26
CA SER A 193 5.39 -29.38 -26.29
C SER A 193 4.73 -29.14 -27.65
N GLN A 194 5.51 -28.91 -28.73
CA GLN A 194 5.02 -28.51 -30.06
C GLN A 194 3.96 -27.39 -30.01
N VAL A 195 4.07 -26.48 -29.04
CA VAL A 195 3.13 -25.37 -28.88
C VAL A 195 3.28 -24.44 -30.08
N ARG A 196 2.28 -24.48 -30.96
CA ARG A 196 2.26 -23.67 -32.18
C ARG A 196 2.09 -22.19 -31.78
N TYR A 197 2.90 -21.30 -32.36
CA TYR A 197 2.80 -19.84 -32.18
C TYR A 197 1.37 -19.26 -32.15
N PRO A 198 0.44 -19.65 -33.05
CA PRO A 198 -0.94 -19.15 -32.99
C PRO A 198 -1.70 -19.52 -31.72
N ALA A 199 -1.39 -20.65 -31.09
CA ALA A 199 -2.01 -21.04 -29.82
C ALA A 199 -1.53 -20.15 -28.66
N LEU A 200 -0.24 -19.78 -28.67
CA LEU A 200 0.33 -18.85 -27.69
C LEU A 200 -0.29 -17.46 -27.82
N LEU A 201 -0.40 -16.95 -29.05
CA LEU A 201 -0.98 -15.63 -29.32
C LEU A 201 -2.46 -15.55 -28.90
N ARG A 202 -3.21 -16.63 -29.17
CA ARG A 202 -4.59 -16.78 -28.68
C ARG A 202 -4.64 -16.78 -27.16
N ALA A 203 -3.76 -17.53 -26.48
CA ALA A 203 -3.75 -17.59 -25.01
C ALA A 203 -3.44 -16.22 -24.37
N VAL A 204 -2.44 -15.51 -24.90
CA VAL A 204 -2.06 -14.16 -24.43
C VAL A 204 -3.23 -13.17 -24.52
N PHE A 205 -4.11 -13.31 -25.52
CA PHE A 205 -5.26 -12.43 -25.67
C PHE A 205 -6.52 -12.94 -24.95
N LEU A 206 -6.83 -14.24 -25.06
CA LEU A 206 -8.02 -14.83 -24.42
C LEU A 206 -7.96 -14.79 -22.91
N MET A 207 -6.80 -15.08 -22.29
CA MET A 207 -6.69 -15.12 -20.83
C MET A 207 -7.07 -13.79 -20.17
N PRO A 208 -6.51 -12.64 -20.56
CA PRO A 208 -6.93 -11.36 -19.99
C PRO A 208 -8.38 -11.02 -20.35
N CYS A 209 -8.87 -11.33 -21.55
CA CYS A 209 -10.28 -11.12 -21.89
C CYS A 209 -11.23 -11.94 -20.99
N VAL A 210 -10.90 -13.20 -20.71
CA VAL A 210 -11.67 -14.06 -19.80
C VAL A 210 -11.59 -13.52 -18.37
N ALA A 211 -10.41 -13.10 -17.91
CA ALA A 211 -10.25 -12.50 -16.59
C ALA A 211 -11.08 -11.21 -16.43
N VAL A 212 -11.10 -10.34 -17.45
CA VAL A 212 -11.93 -9.13 -17.47
C VAL A 212 -13.41 -9.49 -17.49
N ALA A 213 -13.84 -10.43 -18.33
CA ALA A 213 -15.24 -10.87 -18.40
C ALA A 213 -15.72 -11.45 -17.05
N LEU A 214 -14.90 -12.29 -16.40
CA LEU A 214 -15.18 -12.81 -15.07
C LEU A 214 -15.21 -11.71 -14.02
N GLY A 215 -14.30 -10.75 -14.07
CA GLY A 215 -14.29 -9.58 -13.18
C GLY A 215 -15.53 -8.70 -13.35
N MET A 216 -15.95 -8.44 -14.59
CA MET A 216 -17.18 -7.71 -14.90
C MET A 216 -18.43 -8.47 -14.45
N LEU A 217 -18.47 -9.79 -14.64
CA LEU A 217 -19.57 -10.63 -14.17
C LEU A 217 -19.66 -10.59 -12.64
N ALA A 218 -18.53 -10.71 -11.95
CA ALA A 218 -18.48 -10.60 -10.49
C ALA A 218 -18.94 -9.22 -9.99
N TRP A 219 -18.52 -8.14 -10.66
CA TRP A 219 -18.98 -6.78 -10.37
C TRP A 219 -20.49 -6.60 -10.58
N GLN A 220 -21.02 -7.12 -11.69
CA GLN A 220 -22.45 -7.07 -12.00
C GLN A 220 -23.27 -7.87 -10.98
N LEU A 221 -22.81 -9.08 -10.62
CA LEU A 221 -23.42 -9.88 -9.56
C LEU A 221 -23.41 -9.15 -8.22
N TRP A 222 -22.32 -8.48 -7.88
CA TRP A 222 -22.21 -7.66 -6.68
C TRP A 222 -23.26 -6.54 -6.68
N MET A 223 -23.34 -5.75 -7.76
CA MET A 223 -24.30 -4.65 -7.91
C MET A 223 -25.77 -5.09 -7.84
N HIS A 224 -26.12 -6.24 -8.43
CA HIS A 224 -27.51 -6.68 -8.58
C HIS A 224 -28.00 -7.63 -7.49
N VAL A 225 -27.13 -8.10 -6.58
CA VAL A 225 -27.50 -8.99 -5.48
C VAL A 225 -27.24 -8.30 -4.13
N PRO A 226 -28.24 -7.59 -3.57
CA PRO A 226 -28.11 -6.88 -2.28
C PRO A 226 -27.74 -7.77 -1.09
N ALA A 227 -28.00 -9.08 -1.19
CA ALA A 227 -27.55 -10.05 -0.19
C ALA A 227 -26.01 -10.17 -0.13
N LEU A 228 -25.30 -9.94 -1.25
CA LEU A 228 -23.84 -9.92 -1.29
C LEU A 228 -23.26 -8.69 -0.58
N HIS A 229 -23.96 -7.55 -0.62
CA HIS A 229 -23.55 -6.35 0.12
C HIS A 229 -23.58 -6.54 1.64
N ARG A 230 -24.48 -7.39 2.15
CA ARG A 230 -24.53 -7.75 3.58
C ARG A 230 -23.43 -8.73 4.00
N ALA A 231 -22.96 -9.57 3.07
CA ALA A 231 -21.89 -10.54 3.32
C ALA A 231 -20.49 -9.96 3.06
N TRP A 232 -20.38 -8.95 2.20
CA TRP A 232 -19.16 -8.23 1.87
C TRP A 232 -19.40 -6.73 2.01
N ASN A 233 -19.17 -6.22 3.21
CA ASN A 233 -19.07 -4.78 3.46
C ASN A 233 -17.58 -4.43 3.68
N PRO A 234 -16.92 -3.69 2.76
CA PRO A 234 -15.51 -3.29 2.92
C PRO A 234 -15.26 -2.44 4.17
N ASP A 235 -16.31 -1.81 4.73
CA ASP A 235 -16.22 -1.00 5.95
C ASP A 235 -16.31 -1.85 7.23
N ALA A 236 -16.61 -3.15 7.12
CA ALA A 236 -16.73 -4.07 8.25
C ALA A 236 -15.63 -5.16 8.20
N PRO A 237 -14.57 -5.05 9.02
CA PRO A 237 -13.39 -5.92 8.96
C PRO A 237 -13.65 -7.40 9.26
N GLN A 238 -14.83 -7.73 9.81
CA GLN A 238 -15.25 -9.10 10.12
C GLN A 238 -15.49 -9.95 8.86
N HIS A 239 -15.79 -9.30 7.73
CA HIS A 239 -16.06 -9.96 6.45
C HIS A 239 -14.82 -10.27 5.61
N ALA A 240 -13.63 -9.78 6.00
CA ALA A 240 -12.39 -10.04 5.27
C ALA A 240 -12.02 -11.54 5.22
N ARG A 241 -12.34 -12.31 6.27
CA ARG A 241 -12.17 -13.78 6.26
C ARG A 241 -13.12 -14.48 5.29
N GLN A 242 -14.34 -13.96 5.15
CA GLN A 242 -15.32 -14.49 4.21
C GLN A 242 -14.90 -14.18 2.76
N ALA A 243 -14.31 -13.01 2.51
CA ALA A 243 -13.77 -12.65 1.20
C ALA A 243 -12.70 -13.64 0.68
N LEU A 244 -11.83 -14.16 1.55
CA LEU A 244 -10.85 -15.20 1.18
C LEU A 244 -11.53 -16.53 0.78
N LEU A 245 -12.61 -16.93 1.47
CA LEU A 245 -13.38 -18.12 1.12
C LEU A 245 -14.11 -17.95 -0.22
N TYR A 246 -14.64 -16.75 -0.50
CA TYR A 246 -15.23 -16.44 -1.80
C TYR A 246 -14.20 -16.44 -2.92
N LEU A 247 -13.01 -15.86 -2.70
CA LEU A 247 -11.92 -15.90 -3.67
C LEU A 247 -11.49 -17.35 -3.96
N ALA A 248 -11.34 -18.17 -2.91
CA ALA A 248 -11.02 -19.59 -3.05
C ALA A 248 -12.12 -20.35 -3.81
N GLY A 249 -13.40 -20.06 -3.55
CA GLY A 249 -14.53 -20.63 -4.27
C GLY A 249 -14.54 -20.24 -5.75
N LEU A 250 -14.30 -18.95 -6.06
CA LEU A 250 -14.18 -18.45 -7.43
C LEU A 250 -13.01 -19.12 -8.16
N CYS A 251 -11.83 -19.19 -7.53
CA CYS A 251 -10.67 -19.88 -8.08
C CYS A 251 -10.96 -21.37 -8.31
N GLY A 252 -11.67 -22.04 -7.39
CA GLY A 252 -12.09 -23.43 -7.51
C GLY A 252 -13.02 -23.66 -8.71
N VAL A 253 -14.04 -22.80 -8.88
CA VAL A 253 -14.96 -22.86 -10.03
C VAL A 253 -14.23 -22.59 -11.34
N CYS A 254 -13.37 -21.57 -11.39
CA CYS A 254 -12.57 -21.28 -12.59
C CYS A 254 -11.64 -22.44 -12.95
N SER A 255 -11.00 -23.06 -11.96
CA SER A 255 -10.14 -24.23 -12.15
C SER A 255 -10.93 -25.44 -12.64
N ALA A 256 -12.12 -25.69 -12.08
CA ALA A 256 -13.00 -26.78 -12.49
C ALA A 256 -13.48 -26.60 -13.94
N LEU A 257 -13.91 -25.38 -14.30
CA LEU A 257 -14.31 -25.05 -15.67
C LEU A 257 -13.16 -25.20 -16.65
N PHE A 258 -11.95 -24.78 -16.28
CA PHE A 258 -10.75 -24.96 -17.11
C PHE A 258 -10.42 -26.45 -17.33
N ILE A 259 -10.48 -27.27 -16.27
CA ILE A 259 -10.25 -28.73 -16.35
C ILE A 259 -11.30 -29.40 -17.24
N VAL A 260 -12.59 -29.02 -17.11
CA VAL A 260 -13.67 -29.56 -17.95
C VAL A 260 -13.51 -29.14 -19.40
N ALA A 261 -13.09 -27.90 -19.66
CA ALA A 261 -12.87 -27.39 -21.01
C ALA A 261 -11.67 -28.05 -21.72
N GLN A 262 -10.63 -28.50 -20.97
CA GLN A 262 -9.50 -29.23 -21.54
C GLN A 262 -9.76 -30.73 -21.79
N ARG A 263 -10.83 -31.28 -21.22
CA ARG A 263 -11.22 -32.69 -21.43
C ARG A 263 -12.11 -32.91 -22.65
N ARG A 264 -12.42 -31.87 -23.41
CA ARG A 264 -13.09 -31.92 -24.71
C ARG A 264 -12.12 -31.56 -25.83
#